data_AF-A0A3D5CC35-F1
#
_entry.id   AF-A0A3D5CC35-F1
#
_cell.length_a   1.000
_cell.length_b   1.000
_cell.length_c   1.000
_cell.angle_alpha   90.00
_cell.angle_beta   90.00
_cell.angle_gamma   90.00
#
_symmetry.space_group_name_H-M   'P 1'
#
loop_
_entity.id
_entity.type
_entity.pdbx_description
1 polymer ?
#
loop_
_entity_poly.entity_id
_entity_poly.type
_entity_poly.pdbx_seq_one_letter_code
_entity_poly.pdbx_strand_id
1 'polypeptide(L)'
;DGDGFLLLQGLFPHMTPGEEYEFGSNDTRLSSAARRIIKAAERELDTRGLRRAVPSGSRFWPMFGSIVFGILTIVFGFFALGAFVDATIPVLLMIPAFVMIFVVALLVSRKPLTAAGAETRDHLKGLRMFIEWAEADRIRMLQSPQGAERFAVDEAGARVDPANPRQMLRIYETLLPYAVVFGQEEEWAEHLAVLYDQTGVPGWYVGTAGFNAAAFS
;
A
#
# COMPACT_ATOMS: atom_id res chain seq x y z
N ASP A 1 15.20 7.44 2.34
CA ASP A 1 16.09 7.37 1.16
C ASP A 1 15.23 7.35 -0.09
N GLY A 2 15.10 8.49 -0.76
CA GLY A 2 14.23 8.67 -1.92
C GLY A 2 14.82 8.14 -3.23
N ASP A 3 16.08 7.70 -3.22
CA ASP A 3 16.89 7.61 -4.44
C ASP A 3 17.03 6.17 -4.97
N GLY A 4 16.19 5.22 -4.53
CA GLY A 4 16.25 3.81 -4.97
C GLY A 4 17.51 3.05 -4.52
N PHE A 5 18.43 3.71 -3.83
CA PHE A 5 19.74 3.18 -3.42
C PHE A 5 19.64 1.91 -2.57
N LEU A 6 18.61 1.78 -1.72
CA LEU A 6 18.38 0.58 -0.91
C LEU A 6 18.09 -0.66 -1.75
N LEU A 7 17.42 -0.50 -2.89
CA LEU A 7 17.16 -1.60 -3.82
C LEU A 7 18.46 -1.97 -4.54
N LEU A 8 19.17 -0.96 -5.07
CA LEU A 8 20.46 -1.17 -5.74
C LEU A 8 21.48 -1.86 -4.83
N GLN A 9 21.60 -1.44 -3.57
CA GLN A 9 22.48 -2.09 -2.61
C GLN A 9 22.07 -3.53 -2.27
N GLY A 10 20.77 -3.82 -2.34
CA GLY A 10 20.25 -5.16 -2.13
C GLY A 10 20.55 -6.11 -3.29
N LEU A 11 20.53 -5.59 -4.53
CA LEU A 11 20.79 -6.36 -5.75
C LEU A 11 22.28 -6.45 -6.07
N PHE A 12 23.02 -5.36 -5.87
CA PHE A 12 24.43 -5.18 -6.18
C PHE A 12 25.21 -4.80 -4.90
N PRO A 13 25.66 -5.79 -4.12
CA PRO A 13 26.37 -5.53 -2.86
C PRO A 13 27.70 -4.82 -3.06
N HIS A 14 28.35 -5.01 -4.21
CA HIS A 14 29.68 -4.48 -4.49
C HIS A 14 29.64 -3.16 -5.28
N MET A 15 28.50 -2.82 -5.90
CA MET A 15 28.29 -1.59 -6.67
C MET A 15 29.40 -1.32 -7.68
N THR A 16 29.91 -2.39 -8.31
CA THR A 16 30.95 -2.27 -9.34
C THR A 16 30.31 -2.03 -10.70
N PRO A 17 30.80 -1.07 -11.50
CA PRO A 17 30.29 -0.88 -12.87
C PRO A 17 30.42 -2.16 -13.68
N GLY A 18 29.32 -2.63 -14.27
CA GLY A 18 29.26 -3.89 -15.02
C GLY A 18 28.92 -5.13 -14.18
N GLU A 19 28.58 -4.97 -12.90
CA GLU A 19 27.98 -6.06 -12.11
C GLU A 19 26.62 -6.42 -12.71
N GLU A 20 26.44 -7.69 -13.09
CA GLU A 20 25.20 -8.20 -13.65
C GLU A 20 24.40 -8.95 -12.58
N TYR A 21 23.08 -8.77 -12.61
CA TYR A 21 22.15 -9.46 -11.73
C TYR A 21 21.13 -10.21 -12.57
N GLU A 22 21.15 -11.53 -12.49
CA GLU A 22 20.19 -12.38 -13.20
C GLU A 22 18.99 -12.68 -12.29
N PHE A 23 17.78 -12.38 -12.78
CA PHE A 23 16.56 -12.64 -12.04
C PHE A 23 16.22 -14.13 -12.05
N GLY A 24 16.35 -14.78 -10.89
CA GLY A 24 15.95 -16.17 -10.69
C GLY A 24 14.50 -16.31 -10.20
N SER A 25 13.89 -17.48 -10.41
CA SER A 25 12.53 -17.79 -9.94
C SER A 25 12.38 -17.84 -8.41
N ASN A 26 13.47 -18.04 -7.67
CA ASN A 26 13.51 -18.11 -6.20
C ASN A 26 14.63 -17.24 -5.62
N ASP A 27 14.50 -15.93 -5.76
CA ASP A 27 15.54 -15.00 -5.34
C ASP A 27 15.42 -14.53 -3.89
N THR A 28 16.39 -14.91 -3.07
CA THR A 28 16.47 -14.48 -1.66
C THR A 28 17.03 -13.07 -1.49
N ARG A 29 17.84 -12.57 -2.44
CA ARG A 29 18.46 -11.24 -2.38
C ARG A 29 17.42 -10.16 -2.64
N LEU A 30 16.73 -10.25 -3.79
CA LEU A 30 15.64 -9.34 -4.14
C LEU A 30 14.56 -9.32 -3.04
N SER A 31 14.11 -10.49 -2.59
CA SER A 31 13.07 -10.57 -1.55
C SER A 31 13.53 -9.97 -0.21
N SER A 32 14.79 -10.14 0.17
CA SER A 32 15.35 -9.51 1.37
C SER A 32 15.45 -7.99 1.25
N ALA A 33 15.84 -7.49 0.07
CA ALA A 33 15.92 -6.06 -0.23
C ALA A 33 14.52 -5.42 -0.19
N ALA A 34 13.54 -6.04 -0.85
CA ALA A 34 12.14 -5.60 -0.82
C ALA A 34 11.59 -5.55 0.61
N ARG A 35 11.80 -6.59 1.41
CA ARG A 35 11.39 -6.61 2.83
C ARG A 35 12.03 -5.48 3.64
N ARG A 36 13.30 -5.15 3.38
CA ARG A 36 13.98 -4.03 4.03
C ARG A 36 13.37 -2.69 3.65
N ILE A 37 13.06 -2.48 2.37
CA ILE A 37 12.42 -1.26 1.88
C ILE A 37 11.05 -1.08 2.53
N ILE A 38 10.22 -2.13 2.54
CA ILE A 38 8.89 -2.09 3.20
C ILE A 38 9.05 -1.75 4.69
N LYS A 39 9.99 -2.41 5.39
CA LYS A 39 10.24 -2.15 6.81
C LYS A 39 10.75 -0.72 7.07
N ALA A 40 11.56 -0.18 6.17
CA ALA A 40 12.03 1.20 6.25
C ALA A 40 10.87 2.19 6.02
N ALA A 41 10.01 1.93 5.02
CA ALA A 41 8.81 2.71 4.77
C ALA A 41 7.85 2.69 5.97
N GLU A 42 7.64 1.54 6.62
CA GLU A 42 6.83 1.47 7.83
C GLU A 42 7.38 2.30 8.99
N ARG A 43 8.70 2.29 9.17
CA ARG A 43 9.36 3.16 10.17
C ARG A 43 9.18 4.62 9.83
N GLU A 44 9.25 4.97 8.55
CA GLU A 44 9.05 6.33 8.07
C GLU A 44 7.60 6.83 8.31
N LEU A 45 6.61 5.94 8.23
CA LEU A 45 5.22 6.28 8.61
C LEU A 45 5.10 6.59 10.12
N ASP A 46 5.87 5.91 10.96
CA ASP A 46 5.91 6.16 12.40
C ASP A 46 6.67 7.47 12.71
N THR A 47 7.82 7.73 12.07
CA THR A 47 8.60 8.97 12.25
C THR A 47 7.82 10.22 11.80
N ARG A 48 7.06 10.11 10.70
CA ARG A 48 6.17 11.17 10.21
C ARG A 48 4.88 11.33 11.03
N GLY A 49 4.66 10.51 12.06
CA GLY A 49 3.49 10.60 12.93
C GLY A 49 2.17 10.23 12.24
N LEU A 50 2.20 9.48 11.13
CA LEU A 50 0.99 9.04 10.41
C LEU A 50 0.31 7.85 11.11
N ARG A 51 1.02 7.16 12.01
CA ARG A 51 0.49 6.10 12.87
C ARG A 51 0.45 6.55 14.32
N ARG A 52 -0.64 6.25 15.04
CA ARG A 52 -0.77 6.64 16.44
C ARG A 52 0.10 5.73 17.30
N ALA A 53 1.03 6.33 18.04
CA ALA A 53 1.78 5.65 19.08
C ALA A 53 0.84 5.28 20.23
N VAL A 54 0.19 4.12 20.13
CA VAL A 54 -0.52 3.54 21.29
C VAL A 54 0.55 2.96 22.21
N PRO A 55 0.66 3.42 23.47
CA PRO A 55 1.63 2.89 24.41
C PRO A 55 1.44 1.38 24.54
N SER A 56 2.52 0.61 24.48
CA SER A 56 2.48 -0.86 24.58
C SER A 56 1.74 -1.33 25.84
N GLY A 57 1.80 -0.54 26.92
CA GLY A 57 1.11 -0.80 28.18
C GLY A 57 -0.43 -0.79 28.12
N SER A 58 -1.05 0.00 27.23
CA SER A 58 -2.53 0.01 27.13
C SER A 58 -3.06 -1.18 26.33
N ARG A 59 -2.22 -1.80 25.49
CA ARG A 59 -2.54 -3.06 24.77
C ARG A 59 -2.42 -4.28 25.67
N PHE A 60 -1.57 -4.21 26.69
CA PHE A 60 -1.35 -5.32 27.61
C PHE A 60 -2.60 -5.67 28.42
N TRP A 61 -3.32 -4.67 28.94
CA TRP A 61 -4.51 -4.89 29.78
C TRP A 61 -5.62 -5.75 29.15
N PRO A 62 -6.13 -5.45 27.93
CA PRO A 62 -7.15 -6.28 27.32
C PRO A 62 -6.64 -7.69 26.98
N MET A 63 -5.38 -7.82 26.55
CA MET A 63 -4.79 -9.12 26.22
C MET A 63 -4.53 -9.98 27.47
N PHE A 64 -4.08 -9.35 28.55
CA PHE A 64 -3.93 -9.99 29.86
C PHE A 64 -5.30 -10.43 30.39
N GLY A 65 -6.31 -9.56 30.31
CA GLY A 65 -7.68 -9.87 30.70
C GLY A 65 -8.26 -11.07 29.92
N SER A 66 -8.04 -11.15 28.61
CA SER A 66 -8.54 -12.27 27.81
C SER A 66 -7.84 -13.59 28.13
N ILE A 67 -6.54 -13.58 28.40
CA ILE A 67 -5.78 -14.76 28.82
C ILE A 67 -6.25 -15.24 30.19
N VAL A 68 -6.38 -14.33 31.16
CA VAL A 68 -6.88 -14.65 32.51
C VAL A 68 -8.29 -15.21 32.44
N PHE A 69 -9.16 -14.61 31.63
CA PHE A 69 -10.51 -15.12 31.39
C PHE A 69 -10.49 -16.53 30.81
N GLY A 70 -9.68 -16.81 29.80
CA GLY A 70 -9.52 -18.14 29.21
C GLY A 70 -9.05 -19.19 30.23
N ILE A 71 -8.06 -18.85 31.06
CA ILE A 71 -7.58 -19.72 32.14
C ILE A 71 -8.69 -20.00 33.15
N LEU A 72 -9.42 -18.96 33.57
CA LEU A 72 -10.54 -19.11 34.49
C LEU A 72 -11.64 -20.01 33.89
N THR A 73 -11.98 -19.84 32.62
CA THR A 73 -12.97 -20.71 31.95
C THR A 73 -12.55 -22.17 31.97
N ILE A 74 -11.28 -22.48 31.73
CA ILE A 74 -10.76 -23.85 31.79
C ILE A 74 -10.84 -24.40 33.22
N VAL A 75 -10.37 -23.63 34.21
CA VAL A 75 -10.37 -24.03 35.62
C VAL A 75 -11.80 -24.27 36.13
N PHE A 76 -12.72 -23.35 35.86
CA PHE A 76 -14.13 -23.52 36.21
C PHE A 76 -14.77 -24.69 35.48
N GLY A 77 -14.37 -24.97 34.24
CA GLY A 77 -14.78 -26.17 33.51
C GLY A 77 -14.39 -27.46 34.26
N PHE A 78 -13.16 -27.54 34.76
CA PHE A 78 -12.71 -28.68 35.58
C PHE A 78 -13.47 -28.78 36.92
N PHE A 79 -13.71 -27.66 37.60
CA PHE A 79 -14.53 -27.65 38.82
C PHE A 79 -15.96 -28.10 38.57
N ALA A 80 -16.57 -27.71 37.45
CA ALA A 80 -17.92 -28.12 37.08
C ALA A 80 -18.03 -29.64 36.86
N LEU A 81 -17.02 -30.26 36.22
CA LEU A 81 -16.93 -31.71 36.10
C LEU A 81 -16.82 -32.41 37.47
N GLY A 82 -16.03 -31.84 38.39
CA GLY A 82 -15.92 -32.34 39.76
C GLY A 82 -17.20 -32.18 40.59
N ALA A 83 -18.08 -31.25 40.22
CA ALA A 83 -19.37 -31.02 40.85
C ALA A 83 -20.54 -31.83 40.22
N PHE A 84 -20.24 -32.80 39.36
CA PHE A 84 -21.22 -33.62 38.62
C PHE A 84 -22.19 -32.82 37.73
N VAL A 85 -21.78 -31.64 37.26
CA VAL A 85 -22.52 -30.89 36.24
C VAL A 85 -22.35 -31.60 34.90
N ASP A 86 -23.43 -31.67 34.12
CA ASP A 86 -23.39 -32.22 32.76
C ASP A 86 -22.35 -31.49 31.90
N ALA A 87 -21.44 -32.25 31.29
CA ALA A 87 -20.31 -31.73 30.53
C ALA A 87 -20.72 -30.88 29.30
N THR A 88 -21.96 -30.99 28.84
CA THR A 88 -22.50 -30.16 27.75
C THR A 88 -22.47 -28.67 28.09
N ILE A 89 -22.79 -28.29 29.33
CA ILE A 89 -22.87 -26.88 29.74
C ILE A 89 -21.48 -26.22 29.76
N PRO A 90 -20.44 -26.79 30.42
CA PRO A 90 -19.09 -26.24 30.38
C PRO A 90 -18.50 -26.16 28.97
N VAL A 91 -18.71 -27.20 28.15
CA VAL A 91 -18.18 -27.23 26.77
C VAL A 91 -18.82 -26.15 25.91
N LEU A 92 -20.14 -25.96 26.02
CA LEU A 92 -20.86 -24.91 25.29
C LEU A 92 -20.37 -23.50 25.66
N LEU A 93 -20.01 -23.27 26.94
CA LEU A 93 -19.46 -22.00 27.42
C LEU A 93 -17.98 -21.79 27.04
N MET A 94 -17.23 -22.86 26.82
CA MET A 94 -15.81 -22.79 26.46
C MET A 94 -15.59 -22.26 25.04
N ILE A 95 -16.50 -22.57 24.11
CA ILE A 95 -16.45 -22.12 22.71
C ILE A 95 -16.47 -20.58 22.59
N PRO A 96 -17.47 -19.85 23.11
CA PRO A 96 -17.49 -18.39 23.03
C PRO A 96 -16.33 -17.75 23.80
N ALA A 97 -15.89 -18.34 24.91
CA ALA A 97 -14.73 -17.86 25.65
C ALA A 97 -13.44 -17.93 24.80
N PHE A 98 -13.24 -19.03 24.08
CA PHE A 98 -12.13 -19.18 23.15
C PHE A 98 -12.21 -18.17 22.01
N VAL A 99 -13.40 -18.02 21.38
CA VAL A 99 -13.61 -17.02 20.32
C VAL A 99 -13.32 -15.60 20.82
N MET A 100 -13.70 -15.27 22.06
CA MET A 100 -13.44 -13.96 22.66
C MET A 100 -11.93 -13.63 22.73
N ILE A 101 -11.06 -14.62 22.97
CA ILE A 101 -9.61 -14.43 22.97
C ILE A 101 -9.12 -13.96 21.59
N PHE A 102 -9.59 -14.60 20.51
CA PHE A 102 -9.22 -14.22 19.15
C PHE A 102 -9.77 -12.86 18.75
N VAL A 103 -11.01 -12.55 19.15
CA VAL A 103 -11.62 -11.24 18.90
C VAL A 103 -10.81 -10.14 19.58
N VAL A 104 -10.46 -10.32 20.86
CA VAL A 104 -9.62 -9.35 21.60
C VAL A 104 -8.24 -9.22 20.94
N ALA A 105 -7.60 -10.33 20.57
CA ALA A 105 -6.31 -10.29 19.89
C ALA A 105 -6.37 -9.51 18.56
N LEU A 106 -7.43 -9.73 17.76
CA LEU A 106 -7.65 -9.04 16.50
C LEU A 106 -7.84 -7.53 16.70
N LEU A 107 -8.65 -7.14 17.69
CA LEU A 107 -8.91 -5.73 18.02
C LEU A 107 -7.64 -5.03 18.51
N VAL A 108 -6.86 -5.68 19.37
CA VAL A 108 -5.60 -5.12 19.91
C VAL A 108 -4.51 -5.02 18.84
N SER A 109 -4.50 -5.92 17.85
CA SER A 109 -3.54 -5.92 16.76
C SER A 109 -3.71 -4.74 15.79
N ARG A 110 -4.88 -4.10 15.75
CA ARG A 110 -5.12 -2.95 14.86
C ARG A 110 -4.43 -1.70 15.43
N LYS A 111 -3.43 -1.19 14.71
CA LYS A 111 -2.81 0.11 15.01
C LYS A 111 -3.69 1.23 14.44
N PRO A 112 -4.29 2.11 15.27
CA PRO A 112 -5.07 3.22 14.75
C PRO A 112 -4.17 4.24 14.04
N LEU A 113 -4.65 4.80 12.93
CA LEU A 113 -3.99 5.91 12.25
C LEU A 113 -4.18 7.20 13.05
N THR A 114 -3.30 8.18 12.88
CA THR A 114 -3.55 9.56 13.35
C THR A 114 -4.52 10.27 12.40
N ALA A 115 -4.99 11.47 12.76
CA ALA A 115 -5.82 12.29 11.87
C ALA A 115 -5.10 12.59 10.54
N ALA A 116 -3.83 13.01 10.59
CA ALA A 116 -2.99 13.22 9.42
C ALA A 116 -2.75 11.94 8.62
N GLY A 117 -2.61 10.79 9.30
CA GLY A 117 -2.53 9.48 8.65
C GLY A 117 -3.80 9.09 7.92
N ALA A 118 -4.97 9.34 8.52
CA ALA A 118 -6.26 9.08 7.89
C ALA A 118 -6.47 9.98 6.66
N GLU A 119 -6.18 11.27 6.77
CA GLU A 119 -6.23 12.22 5.66
C GLU A 119 -5.31 11.79 4.51
N THR A 120 -4.05 11.46 4.80
CA THR A 120 -3.09 10.98 3.79
C THR A 120 -3.59 9.70 3.11
N ARG A 121 -4.13 8.75 3.90
CA ARG A 121 -4.72 7.52 3.35
C ARG A 121 -5.88 7.82 2.42
N ASP A 122 -6.74 8.75 2.80
CA ASP A 122 -7.91 9.11 2.01
C ASP A 122 -7.51 9.86 0.73
N HIS A 123 -6.49 10.72 0.77
CA HIS A 123 -5.87 11.31 -0.43
C HIS A 123 -5.28 10.24 -1.36
N LEU A 124 -4.53 9.27 -0.83
CA LEU A 124 -3.97 8.17 -1.63
C LEU A 124 -5.07 7.27 -2.22
N LYS A 125 -6.17 7.06 -1.49
CA LYS A 125 -7.34 6.35 -2.01
C LYS A 125 -8.00 7.15 -3.14
N GLY A 126 -8.12 8.47 -2.98
CA GLY A 126 -8.56 9.38 -4.03
C GLY A 126 -7.67 9.29 -5.27
N LEU A 127 -6.35 9.30 -5.09
CA LEU A 127 -5.38 9.17 -6.17
C LEU A 127 -5.49 7.80 -6.87
N ARG A 128 -5.64 6.72 -6.11
CA ARG A 128 -5.86 5.39 -6.69
C ARG A 128 -7.11 5.35 -7.55
N MET A 129 -8.24 5.88 -7.05
CA MET A 129 -9.48 5.97 -7.83
C MET A 129 -9.31 6.86 -9.05
N PHE A 130 -8.53 7.94 -8.94
CA PHE A 130 -8.19 8.78 -10.08
C PHE A 130 -7.44 7.99 -11.14
N ILE A 131 -6.36 7.28 -10.79
CA ILE A 131 -5.57 6.46 -11.72
C ILE A 131 -6.43 5.35 -12.33
N GLU A 132 -7.24 4.67 -11.53
CA GLU A 132 -8.11 3.55 -11.95
C GLU A 132 -9.19 4.00 -12.94
N TRP A 133 -9.58 5.27 -12.89
CA TRP A 133 -10.62 5.83 -13.75
C TRP A 133 -10.06 6.77 -14.82
N ALA A 134 -8.77 7.06 -14.78
CA ALA A 134 -8.15 8.08 -15.62
C ALA A 134 -7.89 7.54 -17.01
N GLU A 135 -8.93 7.62 -17.84
CA GLU A 135 -8.99 8.64 -18.91
C GLU A 135 -10.39 8.66 -19.58
N ALA A 136 -11.20 7.61 -19.42
CA ALA A 136 -12.55 7.56 -20.03
C ALA A 136 -13.52 8.60 -19.44
N ASP A 137 -13.48 8.83 -18.13
CA ASP A 137 -14.41 9.75 -17.47
C ASP A 137 -13.91 11.20 -17.45
N ARG A 138 -12.64 11.47 -17.79
CA ARG A 138 -12.11 12.84 -17.91
C ARG A 138 -12.76 13.60 -19.06
N ILE A 139 -12.92 12.97 -20.23
CA ILE A 139 -13.66 13.57 -21.35
C ILE A 139 -15.12 13.80 -20.96
N ARG A 140 -15.72 12.85 -20.23
CA ARG A 140 -17.11 12.95 -19.75
C ARG A 140 -17.31 14.04 -18.70
N MET A 141 -16.33 14.23 -17.83
CA MET A 141 -16.31 15.26 -16.78
C MET A 141 -16.02 16.65 -17.37
N LEU A 142 -15.13 16.76 -18.37
CA LEU A 142 -14.86 17.98 -19.14
C LEU A 142 -16.04 18.39 -20.04
N GLN A 143 -16.96 17.47 -20.34
CA GLN A 143 -18.25 17.75 -20.99
C GLN A 143 -19.34 18.19 -19.99
N SER A 144 -19.08 18.14 -18.68
CA SER A 144 -20.01 18.59 -17.65
C SER A 144 -19.81 20.08 -17.34
N PRO A 145 -20.87 20.92 -17.30
CA PRO A 145 -20.75 22.35 -17.06
C PRO A 145 -20.11 22.75 -15.71
N GLN A 146 -20.03 21.82 -14.76
CA GLN A 146 -19.61 22.06 -13.37
C GLN A 146 -18.16 21.59 -13.09
N GLY A 147 -17.58 20.77 -13.97
CA GLY A 147 -16.22 20.23 -13.82
C GLY A 147 -15.10 21.15 -14.30
N ALA A 148 -15.43 22.26 -14.95
CA ALA A 148 -14.49 23.14 -15.66
C ALA A 148 -13.57 23.99 -14.76
N GLU A 149 -13.75 23.98 -13.44
CA GLU A 149 -12.98 24.83 -12.53
C GLU A 149 -11.70 24.19 -11.98
N ARG A 150 -11.48 22.89 -12.19
CA ARG A 150 -10.26 22.20 -11.72
C ARG A 150 -9.29 22.01 -12.87
N PHE A 151 -8.61 23.08 -13.26
CA PHE A 151 -7.42 22.96 -14.09
C PHE A 151 -6.35 22.21 -13.28
N ALA A 152 -5.80 21.13 -13.84
CA ALA A 152 -4.56 20.57 -13.31
C ALA A 152 -3.50 21.69 -13.34
N VAL A 153 -2.62 21.72 -12.34
CA VAL A 153 -1.60 22.75 -12.21
C VAL A 153 -0.26 22.04 -12.29
N ASP A 154 0.68 22.56 -13.09
CA ASP A 154 2.02 21.99 -13.17
C ASP A 154 2.84 22.32 -11.89
N GLU A 155 4.03 21.75 -11.78
CA GLU A 155 4.94 21.97 -10.65
C GLU A 155 5.30 23.45 -10.42
N ALA A 156 5.10 24.31 -11.42
CA ALA A 156 5.37 25.74 -11.37
C ALA A 156 4.11 26.58 -11.03
N GLY A 157 2.97 25.95 -10.76
CA GLY A 157 1.74 26.67 -10.44
C GLY A 157 0.96 27.14 -11.68
N ALA A 158 1.35 26.74 -12.89
CA ALA A 158 0.69 27.14 -14.13
C ALA A 158 -0.45 26.18 -14.50
N ARG A 159 -1.53 26.73 -15.07
CA ARG A 159 -2.66 25.93 -15.56
C ARG A 159 -2.19 24.99 -16.67
N VAL A 160 -2.50 23.71 -16.50
CA VAL A 160 -2.27 22.67 -17.50
C VAL A 160 -3.44 22.68 -18.47
N ASP A 161 -3.12 22.89 -19.75
CA ASP A 161 -4.05 22.80 -20.85
C ASP A 161 -4.30 21.32 -21.21
N PRO A 162 -5.53 20.80 -21.04
CA PRO A 162 -5.91 19.48 -21.48
C PRO A 162 -5.57 19.14 -22.93
N ALA A 163 -5.55 20.14 -23.80
CA ALA A 163 -5.31 19.99 -25.23
C ALA A 163 -3.82 19.94 -25.59
N ASN A 164 -2.90 20.13 -24.61
CA ASN A 164 -1.46 20.10 -24.85
C ASN A 164 -0.87 18.72 -24.44
N PRO A 165 -0.50 17.85 -25.40
CA PRO A 165 -0.02 16.50 -25.11
C PRO A 165 1.25 16.46 -24.25
N ARG A 166 2.11 17.49 -24.35
CA ARG A 166 3.36 17.54 -23.55
C ARG A 166 3.11 17.82 -22.08
N GLN A 167 2.12 18.64 -21.77
CA GLN A 167 1.75 18.92 -20.37
C GLN A 167 1.04 17.72 -19.75
N MET A 168 0.21 17.02 -20.54
CA MET A 168 -0.41 15.77 -20.12
C MET A 168 0.62 14.68 -19.86
N LEU A 169 1.58 14.51 -20.77
CA LEU A 169 2.66 13.55 -20.63
C LEU A 169 3.38 13.72 -19.28
N ARG A 170 3.74 14.95 -18.91
CA ARG A 170 4.42 15.23 -17.64
C ARG A 170 3.59 14.76 -16.43
N ILE A 171 2.27 14.99 -16.43
CA ILE A 171 1.40 14.51 -15.34
C ILE A 171 1.43 12.99 -15.26
N TYR A 172 1.28 12.31 -16.41
CA TYR A 172 1.28 10.86 -16.47
C TYR A 172 2.64 10.26 -16.02
N GLU A 173 3.75 10.88 -16.41
CA GLU A 173 5.10 10.53 -15.94
C GLU A 173 5.24 10.70 -14.42
N THR A 174 4.75 11.82 -13.86
CA THR A 174 4.80 12.07 -12.41
C THR A 174 3.93 11.07 -11.63
N LEU A 175 2.81 10.62 -12.20
CA LEU A 175 1.90 9.67 -11.55
C LEU A 175 2.27 8.20 -11.76
N LEU A 176 3.15 7.89 -12.72
CA LEU A 176 3.58 6.53 -13.04
C LEU A 176 4.09 5.75 -11.80
N PRO A 177 4.93 6.30 -10.91
CA PRO A 177 5.37 5.56 -9.72
C PRO A 177 4.21 5.14 -8.80
N TYR A 178 3.13 5.94 -8.75
CA TYR A 178 1.94 5.62 -7.97
C TYR A 178 1.10 4.53 -8.63
N ALA A 179 0.95 4.57 -9.97
CA ALA A 179 0.25 3.53 -10.71
C ALA A 179 0.90 2.15 -10.49
N VAL A 180 2.24 2.08 -10.54
CA VAL A 180 3.00 0.85 -10.24
C VAL A 180 2.76 0.38 -8.80
N VAL A 181 2.77 1.28 -7.82
CA VAL A 181 2.48 0.92 -6.42
C VAL A 181 1.04 0.43 -6.24
N PHE A 182 0.10 0.92 -7.04
CA PHE A 182 -1.30 0.50 -7.00
C PHE A 182 -1.61 -0.73 -7.85
N GLY A 183 -0.65 -1.25 -8.63
CA GLY A 183 -0.83 -2.42 -9.50
C GLY A 183 -1.65 -2.13 -10.76
N GLN A 184 -1.52 -0.91 -11.31
CA GLN A 184 -2.28 -0.43 -12.48
C GLN A 184 -1.32 0.00 -13.61
N GLU A 185 -0.11 -0.55 -13.63
CA GLU A 185 0.96 -0.16 -14.55
C GLU A 185 0.65 -0.46 -16.02
N GLU A 186 -0.06 -1.56 -16.32
CA GLU A 186 -0.38 -1.94 -17.70
C GLU A 186 -1.30 -0.91 -18.35
N GLU A 187 -2.46 -0.65 -17.74
CA GLU A 187 -3.43 0.37 -18.20
C GLU A 187 -2.77 1.75 -18.28
N TRP A 188 -1.95 2.11 -17.29
CA TRP A 188 -1.26 3.40 -17.26
C TRP A 188 -0.19 3.53 -18.35
N ALA A 189 0.53 2.44 -18.66
CA ALA A 189 1.55 2.41 -19.70
C ALA A 189 0.93 2.52 -21.10
N GLU A 190 -0.26 1.94 -21.33
CA GLU A 190 -0.99 2.12 -22.60
C GLU A 190 -1.30 3.59 -22.87
N HIS A 191 -1.77 4.33 -21.86
CA HIS A 191 -2.05 5.76 -21.98
C HIS A 191 -0.77 6.58 -22.24
N LEU A 192 0.33 6.25 -21.58
CA LEU A 192 1.63 6.86 -21.84
C LEU A 192 2.11 6.60 -23.28
N ALA A 193 1.90 5.40 -23.82
CA ALA A 193 2.29 5.07 -25.18
C ALA A 193 1.59 5.95 -26.22
N VAL A 194 0.29 6.21 -26.03
CA VAL A 194 -0.48 7.13 -26.90
C VAL A 194 0.08 8.56 -26.86
N LEU A 195 0.48 9.04 -25.69
CA LEU A 195 1.05 10.38 -25.53
C LEU A 195 2.47 10.48 -26.12
N TYR A 196 3.28 9.44 -25.97
CA TYR A 196 4.63 9.39 -26.55
C TYR A 196 4.63 9.30 -28.08
N ASP A 197 3.63 8.69 -28.70
CA ASP A 197 3.48 8.70 -30.17
C ASP A 197 3.30 10.13 -30.71
N GLN A 198 2.65 11.01 -29.93
CA GLN A 198 2.39 12.40 -30.30
C GLN A 198 3.52 13.37 -29.94
N THR A 199 4.36 13.01 -28.96
CA THR A 199 5.35 13.92 -28.35
C THR A 199 6.80 13.50 -28.55
N GLY A 200 7.04 12.25 -28.95
CA GLY A 200 8.35 11.63 -29.12
C GLY A 200 8.77 10.78 -27.91
N VAL A 201 9.58 9.74 -28.14
CA VAL A 201 10.07 8.83 -27.09
C VAL A 201 11.00 9.53 -26.08
N PRO A 202 10.98 9.12 -24.80
CA PRO A 202 11.79 9.76 -23.76
C PRO A 202 13.25 9.30 -23.81
N GLY A 203 14.19 10.17 -23.39
CA GLY A 203 15.62 9.89 -23.46
C GLY A 203 16.14 8.77 -22.55
N TRP A 204 15.35 8.34 -21.57
CA TRP A 204 15.66 7.18 -20.72
C TRP A 204 15.23 5.86 -21.35
N TYR A 205 14.34 5.88 -22.35
CA TYR A 205 13.89 4.69 -23.05
C TYR A 205 14.88 4.36 -24.16
N VAL A 206 15.57 3.24 -24.00
CA VAL A 206 16.53 2.73 -24.98
C VAL A 206 15.92 1.49 -25.63
N GLY A 207 15.30 1.68 -26.79
CA GLY A 207 14.65 0.62 -27.57
C GLY A 207 14.77 0.85 -29.07
N THR A 208 14.69 -0.21 -29.87
CA THR A 208 14.78 -0.15 -31.34
C THR A 208 13.46 0.26 -32.02
N ALA A 209 12.37 0.34 -31.26
CA ALA A 209 11.03 0.73 -31.69
C ALA A 209 10.45 1.82 -30.76
N GLY A 210 9.26 2.35 -31.06
CA GLY A 210 8.54 3.28 -30.16
C GLY A 210 8.29 2.69 -28.77
N PHE A 211 7.94 3.54 -27.80
CA PHE A 211 7.60 3.09 -26.44
C PHE A 211 6.45 2.07 -26.49
N ASN A 212 6.67 0.87 -25.95
CA ASN A 212 5.69 -0.21 -25.96
C ASN A 212 5.37 -0.65 -24.52
N ALA A 213 4.13 -0.45 -24.10
CA ALA A 213 3.61 -0.85 -22.80
C ALA A 213 3.70 -2.36 -22.56
N ALA A 214 3.53 -3.17 -23.60
CA ALA A 214 3.57 -4.63 -23.53
C ALA A 214 4.96 -5.21 -23.27
N ALA A 215 6.02 -4.38 -23.24
CA ALA A 215 7.35 -4.82 -22.83
C ALA A 215 7.49 -4.96 -21.30
N PHE A 216 6.49 -4.52 -20.53
CA PHE A 216 6.50 -4.52 -19.06
C PHE A 216 5.55 -5.56 -18.44
N SER A 217 4.84 -6.34 -19.25
CA SER A 217 3.92 -7.42 -18.85
C SER A 217 4.54 -8.81 -18.98
#